data_AF-A0A378JL48-F1
#
_entry.id   AF-A0A378JL48-F1
#
_cell.length_a   1.000
_cell.length_b   1.000
_cell.length_c   1.000
_cell.angle_alpha   90.00
_cell.angle_beta   90.00
_cell.angle_gamma   90.00
#
_symmetry.space_group_name_H-M   'P 1'
#
loop_
_entity.id
_entity.type
_entity.pdbx_description
1 polymer ?
#
loop_
_entity_poly.entity_id
_entity_poly.type
_entity_poly.pdbx_seq_one_letter_code
_entity_poly.pdbx_strand_id
1 'polypeptide(L)'
;MFKVFLLISFSLCALTAQTANVTQINRYTTVANKPLAAQVNPLLAIQQIRFSQDIKTIAEAINYWLQYSGYTLAPKEKQPAILQTVMGKKLPQIQRNLGPLSVREGLEILVGPQIFILSEDHIQREVNFKLKPAYQQTMKHPSKGEI
;
A
#
# COMPACT_ATOMS: atom_id res chain seq x y z
N MET A 1 43.86 61.33 -0.85
CA MET A 1 42.73 61.20 -1.80
C MET A 1 42.04 59.86 -1.58
N PHE A 2 41.41 59.78 -0.41
CA PHE A 2 40.50 58.74 0.06
C PHE A 2 39.11 59.17 -0.43
N LYS A 3 38.23 58.25 -0.85
CA LYS A 3 36.81 58.46 -1.29
C LYS A 3 36.47 58.22 -2.78
N VAL A 4 36.91 57.13 -3.40
CA VAL A 4 36.10 56.48 -4.48
C VAL A 4 36.30 54.95 -4.48
N PHE A 5 36.50 54.35 -3.30
CA PHE A 5 36.70 52.90 -3.18
C PHE A 5 35.57 52.19 -2.40
N LEU A 6 34.43 52.86 -2.21
CA LEU A 6 33.39 52.39 -1.29
C LEU A 6 31.97 52.31 -1.89
N LEU A 7 31.83 52.03 -3.19
CA LEU A 7 30.52 51.76 -3.81
C LEU A 7 30.56 50.57 -4.78
N ILE A 8 31.39 49.57 -4.48
CA ILE A 8 31.15 48.19 -4.93
C ILE A 8 30.97 47.34 -3.67
N SER A 9 30.14 47.85 -2.75
CA SER A 9 29.64 47.09 -1.62
C SER A 9 28.65 46.08 -2.19
N PHE A 10 29.15 44.90 -2.51
CA PHE A 10 28.58 43.65 -2.00
C PHE A 10 27.05 43.63 -1.92
N SER A 11 26.35 43.94 -3.02
CA SER A 11 25.03 43.36 -3.23
C SER A 11 25.27 42.09 -4.03
N LEU A 12 25.93 41.15 -3.36
CA LEU A 12 25.66 39.74 -3.54
C LEU A 12 24.17 39.63 -3.18
N CYS A 13 23.30 39.97 -4.14
CA CYS A 13 21.89 39.73 -4.06
C CYS A 13 21.85 38.21 -3.93
N ALA A 14 21.71 37.76 -2.69
CA ALA A 14 21.57 36.37 -2.36
C ALA A 14 20.54 35.86 -3.34
N LEU A 15 20.98 35.03 -4.28
CA LEU A 15 20.09 34.24 -5.09
C LEU A 15 19.39 33.40 -4.04
N THR A 16 18.24 33.90 -3.58
CA THR A 16 17.32 33.13 -2.80
C THR A 16 16.97 32.01 -3.77
N ALA A 17 17.69 30.89 -3.63
CA ALA A 17 17.19 29.62 -4.09
C ALA A 17 15.92 29.44 -3.28
N GLN A 18 14.82 30.04 -3.77
CA GLN A 18 13.49 29.65 -3.37
C GLN A 18 13.53 28.16 -3.53
N THR A 19 13.38 27.46 -2.40
CA THR A 19 13.20 26.02 -2.38
C THR A 19 11.91 25.76 -3.13
N ALA A 20 12.03 25.67 -4.45
CA ALA A 20 10.91 25.36 -5.32
C ALA A 20 10.33 24.05 -4.78
N ASN A 21 9.00 23.93 -4.76
CA ASN A 21 8.30 22.71 -4.34
C ASN A 21 8.62 21.49 -5.23
N VAL A 22 9.61 21.61 -6.11
CA VAL A 22 10.09 20.63 -7.06
C VAL A 22 11.62 20.66 -7.12
N THR A 23 12.23 19.48 -7.18
CA THR A 23 13.67 19.30 -7.37
C THR A 23 13.91 18.76 -8.77
N GLN A 24 14.76 19.42 -9.53
CA GLN A 24 15.17 18.92 -10.83
C GLN A 24 16.11 17.72 -10.65
N ILE A 25 15.67 16.53 -11.09
CA ILE A 25 16.47 15.31 -11.02
C ILE A 25 17.24 15.04 -12.32
N ASN A 26 16.79 15.63 -13.44
CA ASN A 26 17.42 15.53 -14.75
C ASN A 26 17.05 16.75 -15.62
N ARG A 27 17.69 16.90 -16.79
CA ARG A 27 17.49 18.05 -17.70
C ARG A 27 16.02 18.31 -18.09
N TYR A 28 15.17 17.29 -18.09
CA TYR A 28 13.76 17.39 -18.48
C TYR A 28 12.81 16.84 -17.41
N THR A 29 13.29 16.64 -16.18
CA THR A 29 12.50 15.95 -15.15
C THR A 29 12.67 16.61 -13.80
N THR A 30 11.54 16.92 -13.19
CA THR A 30 11.42 17.45 -11.84
C THR A 30 10.56 16.51 -11.01
N VAL A 31 10.88 16.36 -9.73
CA VAL A 31 10.05 15.64 -8.77
C VAL A 31 9.56 16.61 -7.72
N ALA A 32 8.30 16.49 -7.30
CA ALA A 32 7.79 17.29 -6.20
C ALA A 32 8.55 16.94 -4.90
N ASN A 33 8.90 17.96 -4.10
CA ASN A 33 9.48 17.80 -2.77
C ASN A 33 8.38 17.41 -1.76
N LYS A 34 7.73 16.29 -2.01
CA LYS A 34 6.66 15.72 -1.16
C LYS A 34 6.97 14.24 -0.94
N PRO A 35 6.55 13.67 0.20
CA PRO A 35 6.67 12.23 0.41
C PRO A 35 5.88 11.49 -0.68
N LEU A 36 6.40 10.34 -1.11
CA LEU A 36 5.70 9.42 -1.99
C LEU A 36 4.44 8.91 -1.28
N ALA A 37 3.39 8.59 -2.05
CA ALA A 37 2.18 7.99 -1.48
C ALA A 37 2.48 6.73 -0.65
N ALA A 38 3.43 5.91 -1.08
CA ALA A 38 3.92 4.73 -0.36
C ALA A 38 4.69 5.05 0.93
N GLN A 39 5.30 6.23 1.04
CA GLN A 39 5.96 6.68 2.29
C GLN A 39 4.93 7.17 3.31
N VAL A 40 3.78 7.67 2.85
CA VAL A 40 2.65 8.07 3.71
C VAL A 40 1.82 6.84 4.11
N ASN A 41 1.48 5.98 3.15
CA ASN A 41 0.83 4.69 3.38
C ASN A 41 1.65 3.56 2.73
N PRO A 42 2.41 2.77 3.52
CA PRO A 42 3.20 1.64 3.04
C PRO A 42 2.44 0.60 2.23
N LEU A 43 1.12 0.47 2.40
CA LEU A 43 0.31 -0.46 1.62
C LEU A 43 0.13 -0.02 0.16
N LEU A 44 0.49 1.23 -0.17
CA LEU A 44 0.56 1.74 -1.54
C LEU A 44 1.92 1.49 -2.20
N ALA A 45 2.87 0.84 -1.52
CA ALA A 45 4.14 0.48 -2.13
C ALA A 45 3.93 -0.47 -3.31
N ILE A 46 4.46 -0.10 -4.47
CA ILE A 46 4.43 -0.94 -5.67
C ILE A 46 5.50 -2.02 -5.53
N GLN A 47 5.09 -3.28 -5.60
CA GLN A 47 5.96 -4.44 -5.43
C GLN A 47 5.68 -5.50 -6.49
N GLN A 48 6.68 -6.32 -6.76
CA GLN A 48 6.52 -7.60 -7.46
C GLN A 48 6.92 -8.71 -6.50
N ILE A 49 6.01 -9.64 -6.22
CA ILE A 49 6.22 -10.76 -5.32
C ILE A 49 6.24 -12.07 -6.10
N ARG A 50 7.17 -12.93 -5.71
CA ARG A 50 7.25 -14.33 -6.11
C ARG A 50 7.26 -15.18 -4.85
N PHE A 51 6.15 -15.87 -4.58
CA PHE A 51 6.03 -16.72 -3.39
C PHE A 51 6.84 -18.01 -3.58
N SER A 52 7.68 -18.34 -2.61
CA SER A 52 8.41 -19.61 -2.58
C SER A 52 7.50 -20.78 -2.23
N GLN A 53 7.82 -21.98 -2.74
CA GLN A 53 6.96 -23.17 -2.74
C GLN A 53 6.48 -23.60 -1.34
N ASP A 54 7.19 -23.22 -0.27
CA ASP A 54 6.81 -23.41 1.13
C ASP A 54 5.55 -22.64 1.53
N ILE A 55 5.22 -21.51 0.87
CA ILE A 55 3.96 -20.79 1.06
C ILE A 55 2.82 -21.58 0.40
N LYS A 56 1.94 -22.19 1.20
CA LYS A 56 0.88 -23.09 0.75
C LYS A 56 -0.50 -22.45 0.74
N THR A 57 -0.78 -21.52 1.64
CA THR A 57 -2.12 -20.97 1.88
C THR A 57 -2.21 -19.49 1.55
N ILE A 58 -3.44 -19.01 1.35
CA ILE A 58 -3.71 -17.58 1.20
C ILE A 58 -3.26 -16.80 2.45
N ALA A 59 -3.49 -17.36 3.65
CA ALA A 59 -3.04 -16.76 4.90
C ALA A 59 -1.52 -16.57 4.95
N GLU A 60 -0.75 -17.60 4.60
CA GLU A 60 0.72 -17.54 4.57
C GLU A 60 1.21 -16.52 3.54
N ALA A 61 0.58 -16.46 2.37
CA ALA A 61 0.92 -15.49 1.33
C ALA A 61 0.70 -14.04 1.78
N ILE A 62 -0.41 -13.78 2.48
CA ILE A 62 -0.71 -12.46 3.05
C ILE A 62 0.30 -12.07 4.11
N ASN A 63 0.61 -12.95 5.05
CA ASN A 63 1.62 -12.69 6.08
C ASN A 63 3.01 -12.45 5.46
N TYR A 64 3.37 -13.23 4.44
CA TYR A 64 4.62 -13.05 3.70
C TYR A 64 4.69 -11.66 3.03
N TRP A 65 3.63 -11.24 2.34
CA TRP A 65 3.60 -9.92 1.69
C TRP A 65 3.71 -8.78 2.71
N LEU A 66 3.08 -8.94 3.86
CA LEU A 66 3.06 -7.92 4.91
C LEU A 66 4.38 -7.77 5.67
N GLN A 67 5.29 -8.75 5.61
CA GLN A 67 6.49 -8.86 6.45
C GLN A 67 7.31 -7.56 6.57
N TYR A 68 7.41 -6.77 5.49
CA TYR A 68 8.19 -5.51 5.47
C TYR A 68 7.35 -4.26 5.24
N SER A 69 6.03 -4.38 5.31
CA SER A 69 5.10 -3.26 5.11
C SER A 69 4.90 -2.42 6.37
N GLY A 70 5.29 -2.93 7.54
CA GLY A 70 4.96 -2.33 8.84
C GLY A 70 3.50 -2.52 9.25
N TYR A 71 2.73 -3.31 8.50
CA TYR A 71 1.40 -3.77 8.86
C TYR A 71 1.40 -5.27 9.16
N THR A 72 0.44 -5.72 9.96
CA THR A 72 0.18 -7.14 10.24
C THR A 72 -1.25 -7.50 9.88
N LEU A 73 -1.53 -8.79 9.68
CA LEU A 73 -2.91 -9.26 9.53
C LEU A 73 -3.60 -9.21 10.89
N ALA A 74 -4.82 -8.66 10.94
CA ALA A 74 -5.62 -8.59 12.16
C ALA A 74 -5.76 -9.97 12.81
N PRO A 75 -5.79 -10.06 14.15
CA PRO A 75 -5.87 -11.33 14.85
C PRO A 75 -7.19 -12.05 14.55
N LYS A 76 -7.20 -13.38 14.63
CA LYS A 76 -8.30 -14.23 14.13
C LYS A 76 -9.65 -13.88 14.76
N GLU A 77 -9.66 -13.41 16.00
CA GLU A 77 -10.86 -13.02 16.75
C GLU A 77 -11.56 -11.81 16.13
N LYS A 78 -10.81 -10.95 15.42
CA LYS A 78 -11.35 -9.79 14.68
C LYS A 78 -11.69 -10.13 13.23
N GLN A 79 -11.38 -11.33 12.75
CA GLN A 79 -11.63 -11.73 11.36
C GLN A 79 -13.03 -12.33 11.18
N PRO A 80 -13.79 -11.95 10.15
CA PRO A 80 -15.06 -12.60 9.82
C PRO A 80 -14.87 -14.12 9.59
N ALA A 81 -15.82 -14.94 10.03
CA ALA A 81 -15.71 -16.41 9.88
C ALA A 81 -15.50 -16.85 8.41
N ILE A 82 -16.18 -16.21 7.47
CA ILE A 82 -16.02 -16.48 6.04
C ILE A 82 -14.61 -16.18 5.52
N LEU A 83 -13.94 -15.16 6.09
CA LEU A 83 -12.58 -14.81 5.73
C LEU A 83 -11.62 -15.94 6.16
N GLN A 84 -11.80 -16.48 7.38
CA GLN A 84 -10.97 -17.57 7.88
C GLN A 84 -11.06 -18.81 6.97
N THR A 85 -12.24 -19.11 6.42
CA THR A 85 -12.43 -20.18 5.44
C THR A 85 -11.62 -19.97 4.17
N VAL A 86 -11.56 -18.73 3.66
CA VAL A 86 -10.78 -18.38 2.46
C VAL A 86 -9.28 -18.39 2.76
N MET A 87 -8.88 -17.85 3.91
CA MET A 87 -7.48 -17.82 4.38
C MET A 87 -6.85 -19.22 4.42
N GLY A 88 -7.62 -20.25 4.79
CA GLY A 88 -7.16 -21.64 4.82
C GLY A 88 -7.10 -22.34 3.45
N LYS A 89 -7.53 -21.71 2.35
CA LYS A 89 -7.44 -22.30 1.01
C LYS A 89 -6.01 -22.26 0.48
N LYS A 90 -5.69 -23.21 -0.40
CA LYS A 90 -4.39 -23.27 -1.07
C LYS A 90 -4.18 -22.03 -1.95
N LEU A 91 -2.95 -21.51 -1.97
CA LEU A 91 -2.53 -20.44 -2.87
C LEU A 91 -2.58 -20.93 -4.33
N PRO A 92 -3.41 -20.36 -5.20
CA PRO A 92 -3.47 -20.71 -6.61
C PRO A 92 -2.13 -20.48 -7.33
N GLN A 93 -1.78 -21.35 -8.28
CA GLN A 93 -0.49 -21.28 -8.99
C GLN A 93 -0.29 -19.94 -9.72
N ILE A 94 -1.34 -19.42 -10.37
CA ILE A 94 -1.28 -18.14 -11.08
C ILE A 94 -1.05 -16.94 -10.14
N GLN A 95 -1.44 -17.06 -8.86
CA GLN A 95 -1.25 -16.02 -7.85
C GLN A 95 0.11 -16.11 -7.13
N ARG A 96 0.97 -17.06 -7.53
CA ARG A 96 2.32 -17.19 -6.93
C ARG A 96 3.30 -16.12 -7.41
N ASN A 97 3.01 -15.46 -8.53
CA ASN A 97 3.79 -14.37 -9.08
C ASN A 97 2.84 -13.21 -9.38
N LEU A 98 2.91 -12.16 -8.57
CA LEU A 98 2.01 -11.01 -8.66
C LEU A 98 2.83 -9.72 -8.74
N GLY A 99 2.35 -8.78 -9.55
CA GLY A 99 2.93 -7.46 -9.72
C GLY A 99 3.59 -7.20 -11.07
N PRO A 100 4.01 -5.95 -11.31
CA PRO A 100 4.04 -4.84 -10.36
C PRO A 100 2.64 -4.30 -10.02
N LEU A 101 2.31 -4.22 -8.73
CA LEU A 101 1.06 -3.66 -8.19
C LEU A 101 1.26 -3.28 -6.72
N SER A 102 0.34 -2.49 -6.14
CA SER A 102 0.47 -2.08 -4.73
C SER A 102 0.26 -3.25 -3.76
N VAL A 103 0.88 -3.21 -2.59
CA VAL A 103 0.65 -4.21 -1.53
C VAL A 103 -0.86 -4.39 -1.28
N ARG A 104 -1.61 -3.29 -1.16
CA ARG A 104 -3.07 -3.28 -1.00
C ARG A 104 -3.78 -4.10 -2.09
N GLU A 105 -3.52 -3.81 -3.35
CA GLU A 105 -4.15 -4.54 -4.47
C GLU A 105 -3.78 -6.02 -4.44
N GLY A 106 -2.52 -6.33 -4.11
CA GLY A 106 -2.04 -7.70 -4.00
C GLY A 106 -2.76 -8.50 -2.94
N LEU A 107 -2.93 -7.90 -1.75
CA LEU A 107 -3.68 -8.47 -0.65
C LEU A 107 -5.15 -8.71 -1.02
N GLU A 108 -5.79 -7.77 -1.72
CA GLU A 108 -7.17 -7.91 -2.20
C GLU A 108 -7.30 -9.02 -3.26
N ILE A 109 -6.33 -9.13 -4.18
CA ILE A 109 -6.28 -10.22 -5.19
C ILE A 109 -6.21 -11.59 -4.50
N LEU A 110 -5.38 -11.72 -3.46
CA LEU A 110 -5.19 -12.98 -2.74
C LEU A 110 -6.48 -13.46 -2.04
N VAL A 111 -7.24 -12.57 -1.42
CA VAL A 111 -8.49 -12.96 -0.73
C VAL A 111 -9.69 -13.10 -1.67
N GLY A 112 -9.61 -12.56 -2.89
CA GLY A 112 -10.74 -12.50 -3.82
C GLY A 112 -11.41 -11.12 -3.81
N PRO A 113 -11.00 -10.21 -4.69
CA PRO A 113 -11.41 -8.80 -4.66
C PRO A 113 -12.87 -8.62 -5.11
N GLN A 114 -13.53 -9.69 -5.57
CA GLN A 114 -14.95 -9.66 -5.93
C GLN A 114 -15.84 -9.61 -4.69
N ILE A 115 -15.45 -10.29 -3.62
CA ILE A 115 -16.26 -10.47 -2.40
C ILE A 115 -15.72 -9.69 -1.20
N PHE A 116 -14.41 -9.45 -1.14
CA PHE A 116 -13.76 -8.74 -0.03
C PHE A 116 -13.23 -7.36 -0.46
N ILE A 117 -13.09 -6.48 0.53
CA ILE A 117 -12.39 -5.20 0.47
C ILE A 117 -11.44 -5.10 1.66
N LEU A 118 -10.24 -4.55 1.43
CA LEU A 118 -9.26 -4.35 2.48
C LEU A 118 -9.66 -3.19 3.39
N SER A 119 -9.68 -3.44 4.68
CA SER A 119 -9.89 -2.47 5.76
C SER A 119 -8.58 -2.32 6.53
N GLU A 120 -8.18 -1.08 6.80
CA GLU A 120 -6.98 -0.78 7.58
C GLU A 120 -7.36 -0.28 8.98
N ASP A 121 -6.61 -0.68 9.99
CA ASP A 121 -6.53 -0.01 11.28
C ASP A 121 -5.17 0.69 11.38
N HIS A 122 -5.19 2.03 11.27
CA HIS A 122 -3.97 2.83 11.29
C HIS A 122 -3.31 2.91 12.68
N ILE A 123 -4.08 2.71 13.75
CA ILE A 123 -3.57 2.79 15.13
C ILE A 123 -2.83 1.50 15.45
N GLN A 124 -3.46 0.36 15.16
CA GLN A 124 -2.88 -0.96 15.42
C GLN A 124 -1.91 -1.41 14.32
N ARG A 125 -1.89 -0.69 13.19
CA ARG A 125 -1.17 -1.09 11.96
C ARG A 125 -1.59 -2.50 11.53
N GLU A 126 -2.89 -2.76 11.59
CA GLU A 126 -3.47 -4.03 11.18
C GLU A 126 -4.22 -3.86 9.85
N VAL A 127 -4.17 -4.88 9.00
CA VAL A 127 -5.10 -5.02 7.87
C VAL A 127 -6.09 -6.13 8.16
N ASN A 128 -7.33 -5.94 7.70
CA ASN A 128 -8.38 -6.94 7.75
C ASN A 128 -9.19 -6.88 6.46
N PHE A 129 -10.14 -7.79 6.27
CA PHE A 129 -10.98 -7.83 5.08
C PHE A 129 -12.44 -7.87 5.48
N LYS A 130 -13.22 -7.00 4.85
CA LYS A 130 -14.67 -6.92 5.04
C LYS A 130 -15.34 -7.42 3.78
N LEU A 131 -16.49 -8.09 3.93
CA LEU A 131 -17.34 -8.39 2.78
C LEU A 131 -17.81 -7.08 2.13
N LYS A 132 -17.84 -7.04 0.80
CA LYS A 132 -18.51 -5.95 0.09
C LYS A 132 -20.00 -5.92 0.46
N PRO A 133 -20.63 -4.73 0.51
CA PRO A 133 -22.03 -4.60 0.93
C PRO A 133 -23.01 -5.55 0.21
N ALA A 134 -22.81 -5.80 -1.08
CA ALA A 134 -23.63 -6.73 -1.87
C ALA A 134 -23.70 -8.15 -1.27
N TYR A 135 -22.59 -8.68 -0.73
CA TYR A 135 -22.53 -10.02 -0.15
C TYR A 135 -22.90 -10.05 1.34
N GLN A 136 -22.84 -8.91 2.03
CA GLN A 136 -23.28 -8.81 3.42
C GLN A 136 -24.79 -9.05 3.55
N GLN A 137 -25.59 -8.62 2.56
CA GLN A 137 -27.04 -8.78 2.56
C GLN A 137 -27.44 -10.25 2.33
N THR A 138 -26.77 -10.93 1.39
CA THR A 138 -26.99 -12.36 1.10
C THR A 138 -26.69 -13.26 2.30
N MET A 139 -25.74 -12.88 3.14
CA MET A 139 -25.41 -13.62 4.36
C MET A 139 -26.40 -13.36 5.51
N LYS A 140 -27.12 -12.24 5.50
CA LYS A 140 -28.17 -11.93 6.49
C LYS A 140 -29.52 -12.56 6.14
N HIS A 141 -29.75 -12.84 4.86
CA HIS A 141 -30.92 -13.56 4.35
C HIS A 141 -30.44 -14.72 3.47
N PRO A 142 -30.17 -15.92 4.04
CA PRO A 142 -29.85 -17.08 3.22
C PRO A 142 -31.03 -17.33 2.29
N SER A 143 -30.81 -17.16 0.97
CA SER A 143 -31.82 -17.49 -0.03
C SER A 143 -32.22 -18.95 0.19
N LYS A 144 -33.50 -19.15 0.50
CA LYS A 144 -34.08 -20.47 0.67
C LYS A 144 -34.25 -21.05 -0.74
N GLY A 145 -33.25 -21.79 -1.21
CA GLY A 145 -33.35 -22.65 -2.40
C GLY A 145 -32.45 -22.23 -3.56
N GLU A 146 -31.55 -23.14 -3.91
CA GLU A 146 -31.55 -23.80 -5.22
C GLU A 146 -31.32 -25.29 -4.97
N ILE A 147 -32.11 -26.10 -5.66
CA ILE A 147 -32.32 -27.54 -5.49
C ILE A 147 -31.23 -28.31 -6.24
#